data_AF-A0A5D3KQ74-F1
#
_entry.id   AF-A0A5D3KQ74-F1
#
_cell.length_a   1.000
_cell.length_b   1.000
_cell.length_c   1.000
_cell.angle_alpha   90.00
_cell.angle_beta   90.00
_cell.angle_gamma   90.00
#
_symmetry.space_group_name_H-M   'P 1'
#
loop_
_entity.id
_entity.type
_entity.pdbx_description
1 polymer ?
#
loop_
_entity_poly.entity_id
_entity_poly.type
_entity_poly.pdbx_seq_one_letter_code
_entity_poly.pdbx_strand_id
1 'polypeptide(L)' 'MTAKRNRRKQTVPFDQRLQRVAGEARAAAGNLPDGQQRDALLRKAKQAETAAQMNEWLSSPGLQSAGK' A
#
# COMPACT_ATOMS: atom_id res chain seq x y z
N MET A 1 12.40 -2.56 30.25
CA MET A 1 13.26 -2.03 29.17
C MET A 1 12.36 -1.42 28.10
N THR A 2 12.43 -0.11 27.87
CA THR A 2 11.65 0.55 26.81
C THR A 2 12.35 0.32 25.48
N ALA A 3 11.80 -0.56 24.63
CA ALA A 3 12.35 -0.82 23.31
C ALA A 3 12.39 0.49 22.49
N LYS A 4 13.56 0.85 21.99
CA LYS A 4 13.76 2.05 21.18
C LYS A 4 13.00 1.90 19.85
N ARG A 5 12.00 2.75 19.60
CA ARG A 5 11.25 2.77 18.34
C ARG A 5 12.17 3.07 17.16
N ASN A 6 12.15 2.21 16.15
CA ASN A 6 12.88 2.44 14.91
C ASN A 6 12.17 3.49 14.05
N ARG A 7 12.55 4.77 14.21
CA ARG A 7 12.03 5.88 13.41
C ARG A 7 12.80 6.00 12.10
N ARG A 8 12.28 5.42 11.04
CA ARG A 8 12.77 5.64 9.68
C ARG A 8 11.99 6.77 9.02
N LYS A 9 12.68 7.75 8.43
CA LYS A 9 12.04 8.74 7.56
C LYS A 9 11.75 8.09 6.22
N GLN A 10 10.49 8.10 5.81
CA GLN A 10 10.10 7.75 4.44
C GLN A 10 10.14 9.01 3.58
N THR A 11 11.06 9.01 2.61
CA THR A 11 11.23 10.07 1.61
C THR A 11 10.25 9.96 0.45
N VAL A 12 9.72 8.76 0.21
CA VAL A 12 8.72 8.50 -0.83
C VAL A 12 7.32 8.55 -0.20
N PRO A 13 6.35 9.24 -0.83
CA PRO A 13 4.96 9.26 -0.39
C PRO A 13 4.39 7.87 -0.14
N PHE A 14 3.47 7.78 0.82
CA PHE A 14 2.87 6.50 1.20
C PHE A 14 2.12 5.84 0.04
N ASP A 15 1.34 6.62 -0.71
CA ASP A 15 0.61 6.19 -1.89
C ASP A 15 1.53 5.56 -2.95
N GLN A 16 2.58 6.28 -3.35
CA GLN A 16 3.53 5.82 -4.36
C GLN A 16 4.22 4.50 -3.96
N ARG A 17 4.47 4.29 -2.66
CA ARG A 17 5.00 3.02 -2.16
C ARG A 17 3.98 1.89 -2.26
N LEU A 18 2.70 2.15 -1.99
CA LEU A 18 1.63 1.18 -2.13
C LEU A 18 1.42 0.80 -3.59
N GLN A 19 1.42 1.78 -4.50
CA GLN A 19 1.35 1.53 -5.94
C GLN A 19 2.51 0.65 -6.43
N ARG A 20 3.73 0.92 -5.95
CA ARG A 20 4.89 0.07 -6.25
C ARG A 20 4.68 -1.37 -5.79
N VAL A 21 4.22 -1.58 -4.55
CA VAL A 21 3.94 -2.91 -4.00
C VAL A 21 2.84 -3.61 -4.81
N ALA A 22 1.81 -2.90 -5.25
CA ALA A 22 0.77 -3.46 -6.11
C ALA A 22 1.33 -3.95 -7.46
N GLY A 23 2.16 -3.13 -8.11
CA GLY A 23 2.83 -3.47 -9.36
C GLY A 23 3.76 -4.68 -9.21
N GLU A 24 4.61 -4.69 -8.18
CA GLU A 24 5.53 -5.81 -7.89
C GLU A 24 4.74 -7.11 -7.61
N ALA A 25 3.64 -7.03 -6.88
CA ALA A 25 2.79 -8.18 -6.60
C ALA A 25 2.07 -8.73 -7.85
N ARG A 26 1.59 -7.85 -8.75
CA ARG A 26 1.02 -8.29 -10.04
C ARG A 26 2.08 -8.92 -10.95
N ALA A 27 3.27 -8.32 -11.03
CA ALA A 27 4.37 -8.87 -11.82
C ALA A 27 4.77 -10.25 -11.30
N ALA A 28 4.91 -10.42 -9.98
CA ALA A 28 5.18 -11.72 -9.37
C ALA A 28 4.05 -12.74 -9.64
N ALA A 29 2.79 -12.31 -9.55
CA ALA A 29 1.64 -13.17 -9.86
C ALA A 29 1.60 -13.61 -11.34
N GLY A 30 2.07 -12.76 -12.26
CA GLY A 30 2.15 -13.08 -13.69
C GLY A 30 3.21 -14.13 -14.05
N ASN A 31 4.22 -14.30 -13.20
CA ASN A 31 5.28 -15.31 -13.38
C ASN A 31 4.91 -16.69 -12.79
N LEU A 32 3.79 -16.79 -12.08
CA LEU A 32 3.36 -18.02 -11.44
C LEU A 32 2.21 -18.68 -12.22
N PRO A 33 2.14 -20.02 -12.22
CA PRO A 33 0.95 -20.71 -12.69
C PRO A 33 -0.26 -20.35 -11.82
N ASP A 34 -1.46 -20.63 -12.33
CA ASP A 34 -2.67 -20.59 -11.52
C ASP A 34 -2.52 -21.46 -10.25
N GLY A 35 -2.99 -20.92 -9.14
CA GLY A 35 -2.83 -21.55 -7.84
C GLY A 35 -2.90 -20.57 -6.68
N GLN A 36 -2.87 -21.11 -5.46
CA GLN A 36 -3.05 -20.34 -4.23
C GLN A 36 -1.99 -19.24 -4.05
N GLN A 37 -0.74 -19.49 -4.47
CA GLN A 37 0.34 -18.50 -4.38
C GLN A 37 0.11 -17.30 -5.30
N ARG A 38 -0.34 -17.54 -6.53
CA ARG A 38 -0.72 -16.48 -7.46
C ARG A 38 -1.92 -15.68 -6.92
N ASP A 39 -2.93 -16.36 -6.39
CA ASP A 39 -4.11 -15.71 -5.82
C ASP A 39 -3.74 -14.83 -4.60
N ALA A 40 -2.85 -15.31 -3.73
CA ALA A 40 -2.36 -14.53 -2.59
C ALA A 40 -1.63 -13.24 -3.02
N LEU A 41 -0.82 -13.30 -4.08
CA LEU A 41 -0.16 -12.13 -4.64
C LEU A 41 -1.15 -11.15 -5.27
N LEU A 42 -2.15 -11.65 -6.00
CA LEU A 42 -3.21 -10.81 -6.56
C LEU A 42 -4.04 -10.13 -5.47
N ARG A 43 -4.36 -10.85 -4.38
CA ARG A 43 -5.02 -10.25 -3.21
C ARG A 43 -4.17 -9.16 -2.57
N LYS A 44 -2.87 -9.40 -2.42
CA LYS A 44 -1.93 -8.40 -1.89
C LYS A 44 -1.86 -7.16 -2.78
N ALA A 45 -1.83 -7.35 -4.11
CA ALA A 45 -1.85 -6.24 -5.05
C ALA A 45 -3.12 -5.39 -4.87
N LYS A 46 -4.28 -6.05 -4.83
CA LYS A 46 -5.57 -5.39 -4.66
C LYS A 46 -5.68 -4.63 -3.33
N GLN A 47 -5.18 -5.21 -2.24
CA GLN A 47 -5.13 -4.53 -0.94
C GLN A 47 -4.27 -3.28 -0.98
N ALA A 48 -3.11 -3.33 -1.65
CA ALA A 48 -2.22 -2.18 -1.80
C ALA A 48 -2.87 -1.07 -2.66
N GLU A 49 -3.59 -1.41 -3.73
CA GLU A 49 -4.36 -0.45 -4.53
C GLU A 49 -5.47 0.21 -3.72
N THR A 50 -6.26 -0.57 -2.96
CA THR A 50 -7.30 -0.01 -2.09
C THR A 50 -6.69 0.89 -1.01
N ALA A 51 -5.56 0.52 -0.43
CA ALA A 51 -4.86 1.35 0.55
C ALA A 51 -4.36 2.68 -0.05
N ALA A 52 -3.87 2.65 -1.29
CA ALA A 52 -3.46 3.85 -2.03
C ALA A 52 -4.66 4.80 -2.22
N GLN A 53 -5.78 4.25 -2.73
CA GLN A 53 -7.02 5.01 -2.92
C GLN A 53 -7.58 5.59 -1.60
N MET A 54 -7.55 4.82 -0.50
CA MET A 54 -7.95 5.34 0.81
C MET A 54 -7.04 6.48 1.28
N ASN A 55 -5.73 6.37 1.06
CA ASN A 55 -4.78 7.42 1.41
C ASN A 55 -5.03 8.70 0.59
N GLU A 56 -5.36 8.56 -0.70
CA GLU A 56 -5.75 9.67 -1.56
C GLU A 56 -7.01 10.36 -1.04
N TRP A 57 -8.05 9.60 -0.69
CA TRP A 57 -9.29 10.15 -0.12
C TRP A 57 -9.04 10.91 1.19
N LEU A 58 -8.23 10.35 2.09
CA LEU A 58 -7.88 10.98 3.38
C LEU A 58 -6.99 12.23 3.23
N SER A 59 -6.21 12.30 2.15
CA SER A 59 -5.36 13.46 1.86
C SER A 59 -6.10 14.56 1.09
N SER A 60 -7.31 14.29 0.61
CA SER A 60 -8.07 15.25 -0.18
C SER A 60 -8.64 16.38 0.69
N PRO A 61 -8.43 17.67 0.34
CA PRO A 61 -8.79 18.81 1.19
C PRO A 61 -10.28 18.87 1.56
N GLY A 62 -11.17 18.33 0.72
CA GLY A 62 -12.62 18.35 0.94
C GLY A 62 -13.09 17.51 2.14
N LEU A 63 -12.28 16.54 2.60
CA LEU A 63 -12.56 15.69 3.76
C LEU A 63 -11.76 16.07 5.00
N GLN A 64 -10.83 17.03 4.90
CA GLN A 64 -10.06 17.58 6.02
C GLN A 64 -10.78 18.76 6.72
N SER A 65 -12.09 18.92 6.49
CA SER A 65 -12.92 19.97 7.10
C SER A 65 -13.58 19.47 8.39
N ALA A 66 -12.82 19.20 9.44
CA ALA A 66 -13.29 19.22 10.84
C ALA A 66 -12.10 19.03 11.78
N GLY A 67 -11.43 20.14 12.13
CA GLY A 67 -10.34 20.11 13.10
C GLY A 67 -9.49 21.37 13.10
N LYS A 68 -10.13 22.55 13.11
CA LYS A 68 -9.52 23.79 13.62
C LYS A 68 -10.22 24.13 14.92
#